data_AF-R6TSJ4-F1
#
_entry.id   AF-R6TSJ4-F1
#
_cell.length_a   1.000
_cell.length_b   1.000
_cell.length_c   1.000
_cell.angle_alpha   90.00
_cell.angle_beta   90.00
_cell.angle_gamma   90.00
#
_symmetry.space_group_name_H-M   'P 1'
#
loop_
_entity.id
_entity.type
_entity.pdbx_description
1 polymer ?
#
loop_
_entity_poly.entity_id
_entity_poly.type
_entity_poly.pdbx_seq_one_letter_code
_entity_poly.pdbx_strand_id
1 'polypeptide(L)'
;MTISELAALGKPAILIPSPNVTDNHQYKNAKVLADAGAAVMIGEKDLSAGVLARETDALLTDREKRRVLSENFGRFAIRNADFLIYNEIKNLVKSKKM
;
A
#
# COMPACT_ATOMS: atom_id res chain seq x y z
N MET A 1 2.99 -0.68 -9.54
CA MET A 1 3.91 -1.68 -8.94
C MET A 1 4.86 -0.93 -8.03
N THR A 2 4.48 -0.79 -6.74
CA THR A 2 5.27 -0.10 -5.68
C THR A 2 4.68 -0.44 -4.31
N ILE A 3 3.34 -0.38 -4.20
CA ILE A 3 2.61 -0.64 -2.95
C ILE A 3 2.83 -2.07 -2.44
N SER A 4 2.77 -3.09 -3.30
CA SER A 4 2.95 -4.49 -2.89
C SER A 4 4.36 -4.77 -2.38
N GLU A 5 5.39 -4.09 -2.91
CA GLU A 5 6.77 -4.21 -2.45
C GLU A 5 6.96 -3.54 -1.09
N LEU A 6 6.40 -2.33 -0.91
CA LEU A 6 6.39 -1.64 0.39
C LEU A 6 5.66 -2.46 1.46
N ALA A 7 4.53 -3.08 1.10
CA ALA A 7 3.81 -4.00 1.97
C ALA A 7 4.67 -5.21 2.35
N ALA A 8 5.32 -5.85 1.38
CA ALA A 8 6.18 -7.00 1.61
C ALA A 8 7.34 -6.68 2.57
N LEU A 9 7.93 -5.48 2.43
CA LEU A 9 8.98 -4.94 3.28
C LEU A 9 8.48 -4.38 4.63
N GLY A 10 7.18 -4.17 4.79
CA GLY A 10 6.58 -3.58 5.98
C GLY A 10 7.12 -2.18 6.29
N LYS A 11 7.48 -1.38 5.29
CA LYS A 11 8.03 -0.04 5.53
C LYS A 11 6.91 1.01 5.62
N PRO A 12 6.89 1.86 6.67
CA PRO A 12 6.01 3.02 6.70
C PRO A 12 6.23 3.90 5.47
N ALA A 13 5.16 4.41 4.88
CA ALA A 13 5.22 5.24 3.69
C ALA A 13 4.28 6.43 3.77
N ILE A 14 4.69 7.53 3.12
CA ILE A 14 3.83 8.64 2.75
C ILE A 14 3.50 8.46 1.26
N LEU A 15 2.22 8.35 0.94
CA LEU A 15 1.71 8.13 -0.40
C LEU A 15 1.08 9.43 -0.92
N ILE A 16 1.58 9.88 -2.06
CA ILE A 16 1.08 11.07 -2.78
C ILE A 16 0.51 10.56 -4.11
N PRO A 17 -0.79 10.21 -4.18
CA PRO A 17 -1.37 9.68 -5.41
C PRO A 17 -1.49 10.79 -6.46
N SER A 18 -0.98 10.53 -7.66
CA SER A 18 -1.07 11.49 -8.77
C SER A 18 -2.51 11.59 -9.28
N PRO A 19 -3.04 12.80 -9.53
CA PRO A 19 -4.39 13.04 -10.06
C PRO A 19 -4.46 12.76 -11.56
N ASN A 20 -3.32 12.61 -12.23
CA ASN A 20 -3.23 12.50 -13.69
C ASN A 20 -3.42 11.06 -14.21
N VAL A 21 -3.80 10.12 -13.34
CA VAL A 21 -4.04 8.73 -13.70
C VAL A 21 -5.52 8.46 -13.87
N THR A 22 -5.88 7.88 -15.01
CA THR A 22 -7.23 7.46 -15.38
C THR A 22 -7.87 6.62 -14.25
N ASP A 23 -9.17 6.78 -14.03
CA ASP A 23 -10.01 6.04 -13.06
C ASP A 23 -9.68 6.19 -11.55
N ASN A 24 -8.81 7.15 -11.16
CA ASN A 24 -8.43 7.40 -9.77
C ASN A 24 -7.86 6.17 -9.04
N HIS A 25 -7.28 5.21 -9.77
CA HIS A 25 -6.78 3.96 -9.19
C HIS A 25 -5.66 4.20 -8.16
N GLN A 26 -4.78 5.18 -8.39
CA GLN A 26 -3.74 5.52 -7.41
C GLN A 26 -4.32 6.03 -6.10
N TYR A 27 -5.34 6.90 -6.17
CA TYR A 27 -6.03 7.41 -4.99
C TYR A 27 -6.72 6.27 -4.23
N LYS A 28 -7.44 5.37 -4.93
CA LYS A 28 -8.10 4.22 -4.29
C LYS A 28 -7.11 3.32 -3.57
N ASN A 29 -5.99 3.00 -4.21
CA ASN A 29 -4.95 2.16 -3.61
C ASN A 29 -4.31 2.82 -2.38
N ALA A 30 -3.99 4.12 -2.45
CA ALA A 30 -3.44 4.86 -1.31
C ALA A 30 -4.46 4.99 -0.17
N LYS A 31 -5.74 5.23 -0.51
CA LYS A 31 -6.82 5.37 0.47
C LYS A 31 -7.09 4.08 1.23
N VAL A 32 -7.09 2.92 0.56
CA VAL A 32 -7.24 1.62 1.24
C VAL A 32 -6.16 1.42 2.31
N LEU A 33 -4.92 1.79 2.03
CA LEU A 33 -3.82 1.70 2.99
C LEU A 33 -3.94 2.74 4.11
N ALA A 34 -4.31 3.98 3.77
CA ALA A 34 -4.46 5.05 4.75
C ALA A 34 -5.60 4.75 5.73
N ASP A 35 -6.76 4.31 5.23
CA ASP A 35 -7.92 3.93 6.04
C ASP A 35 -7.60 2.75 6.97
N ALA A 36 -6.71 1.85 6.54
CA ALA A 36 -6.22 0.74 7.36
C ALA A 36 -5.08 1.12 8.32
N GLY A 37 -4.68 2.39 8.37
CA GLY A 37 -3.56 2.84 9.18
C GLY A 37 -2.23 2.18 8.77
N ALA A 38 -2.06 1.85 7.49
CA ALA A 38 -0.86 1.25 6.91
C ALA A 38 0.07 2.29 6.25
N ALA A 39 -0.47 3.43 5.85
CA ALA A 39 0.30 4.52 5.25
C ALA A 39 -0.30 5.89 5.59
N VAL A 40 0.50 6.95 5.46
CA VAL A 40 -0.02 8.33 5.44
C VAL A 40 -0.33 8.67 3.99
N MET A 41 -1.49 9.25 3.70
CA MET A 41 -1.83 9.73 2.35
C MET A 41 -1.92 11.25 2.34
N ILE A 42 -1.23 11.89 1.40
CA ILE A 42 -1.33 13.34 1.16
C ILE A 42 -1.90 13.51 -0.25
N GLY A 43 -3.08 14.11 -0.36
CA GLY A 43 -3.65 14.44 -1.68
C GLY A 43 -2.81 15.52 -2.36
N GLU A 44 -2.67 15.46 -3.69
CA GLU A 44 -1.83 16.40 -4.44
C GLU A 44 -2.28 17.87 -4.28
N LYS A 45 -3.59 18.10 -4.08
CA LYS A 45 -4.14 19.45 -3.80
C LYS A 45 -3.72 20.01 -2.45
N ASP A 46 -3.42 19.14 -1.49
CA ASP A 46 -3.02 19.48 -0.13
C ASP A 46 -1.49 19.40 0.04
N LEU A 47 -0.77 19.00 -1.01
CA LEU A 47 0.67 18.86 -0.97
C LEU A 47 1.35 20.22 -0.94
N SER A 48 2.12 20.45 0.11
CA SER A 48 3.04 21.58 0.22
C SER A 48 4.33 21.11 0.90
N ALA A 49 5.40 21.90 0.75
CA ALA A 49 6.66 21.62 1.44
C ALA A 49 6.48 21.53 2.96
N GLY A 50 5.65 22.39 3.55
CA GLY A 50 5.36 22.38 4.98
C GLY A 50 4.59 21.13 5.44
N VAL A 51 3.58 20.71 4.67
CA VAL A 51 2.82 19.48 4.97
C VAL A 51 3.73 18.25 4.86
N LEU A 52 4.51 18.15 3.79
CA LEU A 52 5.42 17.02 3.59
C LEU A 52 6.50 16.96 4.69
N ALA A 53 7.10 18.10 5.04
CA ALA A 53 8.07 18.19 6.12
C ALA A 53 7.47 17.75 7.46
N ARG A 54 6.26 18.22 7.78
CA ARG A 54 5.55 17.84 9.02
C ARG A 54 5.28 16.34 9.09
N GLU A 55 4.72 15.75 8.04
CA GLU A 55 4.43 14.32 8.04
C GLU A 55 5.71 13.47 8.08
N THR A 56 6.77 13.93 7.42
CA THR A 56 8.08 13.28 7.46
C THR A 56 8.68 13.34 8.86
N ASP A 57 8.68 14.51 9.51
CA ASP A 57 9.19 14.70 10.86
C ASP A 57 8.40 13.87 11.87
N ALA A 58 7.07 13.86 11.77
CA ALA A 58 6.21 13.01 12.58
C ALA A 58 6.56 11.52 12.42
N LEU A 59 6.85 11.05 11.19
CA LEU A 59 7.29 9.68 10.98
C LEU A 59 8.71 9.42 11.46
N LEU A 60 9.63 10.39 11.45
CA LEU A 60 11.01 10.20 11.90
C LEU A 60 11.13 10.23 13.43
N THR A 61 10.32 11.03 14.10
CA THR A 61 10.36 11.21 15.56
C THR A 61 9.47 10.22 16.32
N ASP A 62 8.37 9.75 15.73
CA ASP A 62 7.44 8.84 16.40
C ASP A 62 7.70 7.37 16.03
N ARG A 63 8.36 6.66 16.94
CA ARG A 63 8.68 5.22 16.78
C ARG A 63 7.44 4.34 16.81
N GLU A 64 6.45 4.66 17.64
CA GLU A 64 5.23 3.86 17.74
C GLU A 64 4.36 4.02 16.51
N LYS A 65 4.23 5.25 15.98
CA LYS A 65 3.56 5.50 14.70
C LYS A 65 4.20 4.68 13.59
N ARG A 66 5.54 4.65 13.48
CA ARG A 66 6.23 3.79 12.51
C ARG A 66 5.91 2.31 12.71
N ARG A 67 5.92 1.82 13.96
CA ARG A 67 5.64 0.42 14.25
C ARG A 67 4.21 0.04 13.81
N VAL A 68 3.22 0.84 14.17
CA VAL A 68 1.81 0.60 13.80
C VAL A 68 1.62 0.62 12.28
N LEU A 69 2.17 1.63 11.59
CA LEU A 69 2.08 1.70 10.13
C LEU A 69 2.75 0.49 9.47
N SER A 70 3.95 0.11 9.94
CA SER A 70 4.72 -1.05 9.45
C SER A 70 3.94 -2.35 9.59
N GLU A 71 3.39 -2.62 10.77
CA GLU A 71 2.60 -3.82 11.05
C GLU A 71 1.35 -3.88 10.18
N ASN A 72 0.61 -2.78 10.08
CA ASN A 72 -0.59 -2.71 9.26
C ASN A 72 -0.29 -2.86 7.78
N PHE A 73 0.77 -2.23 7.27
CA PHE A 73 1.18 -2.37 5.87
C PHE A 73 1.59 -3.80 5.55
N GLY A 74 2.30 -4.47 6.47
CA GLY A 74 2.67 -5.87 6.34
C GLY A 74 1.47 -6.82 6.13
N ARG A 75 0.28 -6.46 6.61
CA ARG A 75 -0.96 -7.26 6.41
C ARG A 75 -1.46 -7.26 4.96
N PHE A 76 -1.05 -6.29 4.16
CA PHE A 76 -1.35 -6.23 2.72
C PHE A 76 -0.36 -7.01 1.85
N ALA A 77 0.67 -7.61 2.46
CA ALA A 77 1.68 -8.37 1.74
C ALA A 77 1.16 -9.76 1.35
N ILE A 78 1.02 -10.00 0.05
CA ILE A 78 0.77 -11.34 -0.50
C ILE A 78 2.13 -11.94 -0.89
N ARG A 79 2.75 -12.69 0.04
CA ARG A 79 4.12 -13.22 -0.13
C ARG A 79 4.20 -14.53 -0.93
N ASN A 80 3.09 -15.22 -1.10
CA ASN A 80 2.97 -16.51 -1.79
C ASN A 80 2.07 -16.40 -3.03
N ALA A 81 2.07 -15.23 -3.69
CA ALA A 81 1.22 -14.96 -4.85
C ALA A 81 1.47 -15.97 -5.99
N ASP A 82 2.71 -16.38 -6.18
CA ASP A 82 3.13 -17.43 -7.11
C ASP A 82 2.37 -18.75 -6.87
N PHE A 83 2.34 -19.21 -5.62
CA PHE A 83 1.68 -20.45 -5.24
C PHE A 83 0.15 -20.36 -5.36
N LEU A 84 -0.42 -19.22 -4.96
CA LEU A 84 -1.86 -18.96 -5.05
C LEU A 84 -2.33 -18.97 -6.52
N ILE A 85 -1.62 -18.24 -7.39
CA ILE A 85 -1.92 -18.17 -8.82
C ILE A 85 -1.76 -19.55 -9.47
N TYR A 86 -0.68 -20.28 -9.16
CA TYR A 86 -0.47 -21.62 -9.69
C TYR A 86 -1.61 -22.58 -9.34
N ASN A 87 -2.03 -22.62 -8.07
CA ASN A 87 -3.11 -23.51 -7.65
C ASN A 87 -4.44 -23.15 -8.29
N GLU A 88 -4.73 -21.85 -8.42
CA GLU A 88 -5.96 -21.39 -9.06
C GLU A 88 -6.01 -21.83 -10.54
N ILE A 89 -4.91 -21.62 -11.27
CA ILE A 89 -4.79 -22.08 -12.66
C ILE A 89 -4.96 -23.61 -12.75
N LYS A 90 -4.31 -24.37 -11.85
CA LYS A 90 -4.40 -25.82 -11.81
C LYS A 90 -5.83 -26.31 -11.56
N ASN A 91 -6.58 -25.64 -10.69
CA ASN A 91 -7.98 -25.97 -10.40
C ASN A 91 -8.88 -25.71 -11.60
N LEU A 92 -8.73 -24.57 -12.26
CA LEU A 92 -9.48 -24.21 -13.47
C LEU A 92 -9.22 -25.18 -14.63
N VAL A 93 -8.00 -25.68 -14.77
CA VAL A 93 -7.67 -26.71 -15.78
C VAL A 93 -8.33 -28.05 -15.46
N LYS A 94 -8.42 -28.44 -14.18
CA LYS A 94 -9.11 -29.66 -13.77
C LYS A 94 -10.62 -29.57 -13.96
N SER A 95 -11.24 -28.43 -13.64
CA SER A 95 -12.69 -28.25 -13.76
C SER A 95 -13.17 -28.18 -15.21
N LYS A 96 -12.31 -27.73 -16.15
CA LYS A 96 -12.62 -27.74 -17.59
C LYS A 96 -12.45 -29.09 -18.28
N LYS A 97 -11.83 -30.07 -17.62
CA LYS A 97 -11.64 -31.44 -18.14
C LYS A 97 -12.78 -32.39 -17.74
N MET A 98 -13.84 -31.89 -17.10
CA MET A 98 -15.11 -32.58 -16.88
C MET A 98 -16.18 -32.04 -17.83
#